data_AF-A0A7W4NSJ7-F1
#
_entry.id   AF-A0A7W4NSJ7-F1
#
_cell.length_a   1.000
_cell.length_b   1.000
_cell.length_c   1.000
_cell.angle_alpha   90.00
_cell.angle_beta   90.00
_cell.angle_gamma   90.00
#
_symmetry.space_group_name_H-M   'P 1'
#
loop_
_entity.id
_entity.type
_entity.pdbx_description
1 polymer ?
#
loop_
_entity_poly.entity_id
_entity_poly.type
_entity_poly.pdbx_seq_one_letter_code
_entity_poly.pdbx_strand_id
1 'polypeptide(L)'
;MSMLVRTATAIIGGYGIAAMAAITLSWCLPWSRAENVTAGLLAGLLLWPAMVMLGFALRASLHVCIAITGIAAVLAALALLGGWRP
;
A
#
# COMPACT_ATOMS: atom_id res chain seq x y z
N MET A 1 4.73 -18.81 -11.26
CA MET A 1 4.54 -18.57 -9.82
C MET A 1 3.48 -19.54 -9.34
N SER A 2 3.72 -20.32 -8.26
CA SER A 2 2.67 -21.19 -7.72
C SER A 2 1.55 -20.34 -7.12
N MET A 3 0.33 -20.90 -7.03
CA MET A 3 -0.81 -20.19 -6.44
C MET A 3 -0.54 -19.75 -4.99
N LEU A 4 0.15 -20.58 -4.20
CA LEU A 4 0.56 -20.24 -2.84
C LEU A 4 1.48 -19.00 -2.79
N VAL A 5 2.48 -18.94 -3.66
CA VAL A 5 3.38 -17.78 -3.74
C VAL A 5 2.59 -16.54 -4.16
N ARG A 6 1.67 -16.67 -5.12
CA ARG A 6 0.82 -15.55 -5.55
C ARG A 6 -0.06 -15.02 -4.42
N THR A 7 -0.70 -15.91 -3.67
CA THR A 7 -1.52 -15.54 -2.51
C THR A 7 -0.67 -14.87 -1.44
N ALA A 8 0.49 -15.43 -1.11
CA ALA A 8 1.40 -14.84 -0.14
C ALA A 8 1.88 -13.44 -0.59
N THR A 9 2.29 -13.28 -1.85
CA THR A 9 2.69 -11.98 -2.41
C THR A 9 1.55 -10.97 -2.39
N ALA A 10 0.34 -11.37 -2.75
CA ALA A 10 -0.83 -10.48 -2.75
C ALA A 10 -1.20 -10.03 -1.32
N ILE A 11 -1.18 -10.95 -0.35
CA ILE A 11 -1.50 -10.65 1.05
C ILE A 11 -0.42 -9.78 1.68
N ILE A 12 0.84 -10.22 1.63
CA ILE A 12 1.97 -9.54 2.28
C ILE A 12 2.26 -8.21 1.57
N GLY A 13 2.33 -8.21 0.25
CA GLY A 13 2.55 -7.00 -0.54
C GLY A 13 1.39 -6.02 -0.44
N GLY A 14 0.15 -6.52 -0.45
CA GLY A 14 -1.03 -5.69 -0.23
C GLY A 14 -1.05 -5.04 1.16
N TYR A 15 -0.66 -5.78 2.20
CA TYR A 15 -0.54 -5.25 3.56
C TYR A 15 0.55 -4.18 3.66
N GLY A 16 1.72 -4.43 3.06
CA GLY A 16 2.80 -3.44 3.02
C GLY A 16 2.37 -2.14 2.34
N ILE A 17 1.61 -2.22 1.24
CA ILE A 17 1.07 -1.06 0.54
C ILE A 17 0.01 -0.34 1.37
N ALA A 18 -0.88 -1.08 2.03
CA ALA A 18 -1.86 -0.51 2.94
C ALA A 18 -1.20 0.26 4.10
N ALA A 19 -0.16 -0.31 4.71
CA ALA A 19 0.60 0.33 5.78
C ALA A 19 1.33 1.59 5.27
N MET A 20 1.99 1.50 4.12
CA MET A 20 2.63 2.68 3.50
C MET A 20 1.61 3.77 3.18
N ALA A 21 0.47 3.42 2.58
CA ALA A 21 -0.58 4.40 2.29
C ALA A 21 -1.10 5.10 3.55
N ALA A 22 -1.28 4.35 4.65
CA ALA A 22 -1.66 4.91 5.93
C ALA A 22 -0.63 5.90 6.46
N ILE A 23 0.66 5.55 6.40
CA ILE A 23 1.76 6.45 6.75
C ILE A 23 1.75 7.69 5.86
N THR A 24 1.66 7.50 4.55
CA THR A 24 1.68 8.59 3.56
C THR A 24 0.57 9.61 3.85
N LEU A 25 -0.67 9.14 4.05
CA LEU A 25 -1.80 10.01 4.38
C LEU A 25 -1.60 10.70 5.73
N SER A 26 -1.03 10.00 6.72
CA SER A 26 -0.83 10.57 8.04
C SER A 26 0.09 11.81 8.06
N TRP A 27 0.96 11.93 7.05
CA TRP A 27 1.92 13.01 6.88
C TRP A 27 1.56 14.04 5.80
N CYS A 28 0.79 13.65 4.78
CA CYS A 28 0.49 14.53 3.65
C CYS A 28 -0.77 15.39 3.82
N LEU A 29 -1.65 15.03 4.77
CA LEU A 29 -2.92 15.74 4.98
C LEU A 29 -2.71 16.98 5.88
N PRO A 30 -3.43 18.09 5.62
CA PRO A 30 -3.26 19.34 6.37
C PRO A 30 -4.06 19.39 7.69
N TRP A 31 -4.68 18.29 8.14
CA TRP A 31 -5.50 18.25 9.35
C TRP A 31 -4.69 18.03 10.63
N SER A 32 -5.40 17.89 11.76
CA SER A 32 -4.77 17.48 12.99
C SER A 32 -4.15 16.09 12.85
N ARG A 33 -3.08 15.83 13.61
CA ARG A 33 -2.36 14.56 13.54
C ARG A 33 -3.26 13.35 13.82
N ALA A 34 -4.23 13.50 14.73
CA ALA A 34 -5.18 12.44 15.07
C ALA A 34 -6.08 12.10 13.87
N GLU A 35 -6.68 13.11 13.23
CA GLU A 35 -7.54 12.93 12.06
C GLU A 35 -6.76 12.32 10.88
N ASN A 36 -5.53 12.80 10.66
CA ASN A 36 -4.64 12.27 9.62
C ASN A 36 -4.32 10.78 9.81
N VAL A 37 -4.01 10.38 11.05
CA VAL A 37 -3.74 8.96 11.38
C VAL A 37 -4.99 8.12 11.20
N THR A 38 -6.15 8.58 11.67
CA THR A 38 -7.42 7.86 11.50
C THR A 38 -7.79 7.70 10.03
N ALA A 39 -7.68 8.78 9.23
CA ALA A 39 -7.93 8.75 7.80
C ALA A 39 -6.97 7.80 7.07
N GLY A 40 -5.67 7.86 7.40
CA GLY A 40 -4.66 6.96 6.87
C GLY A 40 -4.96 5.50 7.19
N LEU A 41 -5.36 5.20 8.43
CA LEU A 41 -5.65 3.83 8.87
C LEU A 41 -6.90 3.26 8.18
N LEU A 42 -7.96 4.06 8.04
CA LEU A 42 -9.16 3.68 7.28
C LEU A 42 -8.85 3.45 5.80
N ALA A 43 -8.07 4.34 5.19
CA ALA A 43 -7.65 4.21 3.80
C ALA A 43 -6.78 2.96 3.59
N GLY A 44 -5.81 2.71 4.47
CA GLY A 44 -4.99 1.51 4.45
C GLY A 44 -5.83 0.23 4.58
N LEU A 45 -6.78 0.21 5.52
CA LEU A 45 -7.67 -0.92 5.72
C LEU A 45 -8.50 -1.24 4.47
N LEU A 46 -9.00 -0.21 3.77
CA LEU A 46 -9.75 -0.37 2.53
C LEU A 46 -8.84 -0.75 1.33
N LEU A 47 -7.62 -0.25 1.31
CA LEU A 47 -6.65 -0.50 0.25
C LEU A 47 -6.14 -1.94 0.27
N TRP A 48 -5.99 -2.55 1.45
CA TRP A 48 -5.48 -3.92 1.56
C TRP A 48 -6.28 -4.96 0.75
N PRO A 49 -7.61 -5.12 0.92
CA PRO A 49 -8.39 -6.06 0.12
C PRO A 49 -8.38 -5.70 -1.38
N ALA A 50 -8.35 -4.41 -1.74
CA ALA A 50 -8.23 -3.99 -3.13
C ALA A 50 -6.91 -4.47 -3.77
N MET A 51 -5.79 -4.38 -3.04
CA MET A 51 -4.50 -4.87 -3.50
C MET A 51 -4.46 -6.40 -3.60
N VAL A 52 -5.12 -7.11 -2.68
CA VAL A 52 -5.29 -8.56 -2.79
C VAL A 52 -6.07 -8.90 -4.06
N MET A 53 -7.21 -8.24 -4.31
CA MET A 53 -8.02 -8.45 -5.54
C MET A 53 -7.20 -8.18 -6.80
N LEU A 54 -6.41 -7.09 -6.84
CA LEU A 54 -5.53 -6.75 -7.95
C LEU A 54 -4.51 -7.86 -8.21
N GLY A 55 -3.93 -8.45 -7.15
CA GLY A 55 -3.00 -9.57 -7.24
C GLY A 55 -3.60 -10.80 -7.93
N PHE A 56 -4.92 -10.98 -7.84
CA PHE A 56 -5.64 -12.05 -8.53
C PHE A 56 -6.16 -11.66 -9.93
N ALA A 57 -6.51 -10.39 -10.14
CA ALA A 57 -7.02 -9.87 -11.40
C ALA A 57 -5.97 -9.86 -12.53
N LEU A 58 -4.70 -9.65 -12.18
CA LEU A 58 -3.61 -9.66 -13.16
C LEU A 58 -3.26 -11.09 -13.58
N ARG A 59 -3.18 -11.33 -14.90
CA ARG A 59 -2.89 -12.65 -15.48
C ARG A 59 -1.44 -13.10 -15.29
N ALA A 60 -0.49 -12.16 -15.37
CA ALA A 60 0.93 -12.44 -15.24
C ALA A 60 1.42 -12.06 -13.84
N SER A 61 2.13 -12.99 -13.19
CA SER A 61 2.69 -12.77 -11.85
C SER A 61 3.71 -11.62 -11.82
N LEU A 62 4.44 -11.42 -12.91
CA LEU A 62 5.36 -10.28 -13.05
C LEU A 62 4.64 -8.93 -12.96
N HIS A 63 3.45 -8.80 -13.54
CA HIS A 63 2.69 -7.55 -13.44
C HIS A 63 2.25 -7.26 -12.01
N VAL A 64 1.95 -8.29 -11.21
CA VAL A 64 1.62 -8.14 -9.79
C VAL A 64 2.82 -7.58 -9.03
N CYS A 65 4.01 -8.14 -9.24
CA CYS A 65 5.23 -7.66 -8.58
C CYS A 65 5.56 -6.22 -9.00
N ILE A 66 5.47 -5.89 -10.30
CA ILE A 66 5.72 -4.54 -10.82
C ILE A 66 4.71 -3.55 -10.26
N ALA A 67 3.43 -3.90 -10.20
CA ALA A 67 2.40 -3.04 -9.62
C ALA A 67 2.65 -2.78 -8.13
N ILE A 68 2.94 -3.83 -7.36
CA ILE A 68 3.21 -3.70 -5.91
C ILE A 68 4.43 -2.82 -5.67
N THR A 69 5.54 -3.11 -6.36
CA THR A 69 6.79 -2.35 -6.20
C THR A 69 6.65 -0.91 -6.67
N GLY A 70 5.99 -0.67 -7.81
CA GLY A 70 5.73 0.67 -8.32
C GLY A 70 4.87 1.51 -7.38
N ILE A 71 3.78 0.95 -6.86
CA ILE A 71 2.90 1.63 -5.90
C ILE A 71 3.65 1.91 -4.59
N ALA A 72 4.40 0.94 -4.08
CA ALA A 72 5.21 1.12 -2.87
C ALA A 72 6.27 2.22 -3.06
N ALA A 73 6.94 2.29 -4.21
CA ALA A 73 7.92 3.32 -4.50
C ALA A 73 7.29 4.73 -4.55
N VAL A 74 6.11 4.86 -5.17
CA VAL A 74 5.38 6.14 -5.21
C VAL A 74 4.94 6.57 -3.81
N LEU A 75 4.37 5.66 -3.01
CA LEU A 75 3.96 5.96 -1.64
C LEU A 75 5.15 6.33 -0.76
N ALA A 76 6.28 5.61 -0.88
CA ALA A 76 7.50 5.93 -0.16
C ALA A 76 8.03 7.31 -0.54
N ALA A 77 8.06 7.65 -1.83
CA ALA A 77 8.48 8.98 -2.29
C ALA A 77 7.58 10.08 -1.72
N LEU A 78 6.26 9.90 -1.75
CA LEU A 78 5.30 10.84 -1.18
C LEU A 78 5.45 10.97 0.34
N ALA A 79 5.67 9.87 1.05
CA ALA A 79 5.85 9.89 2.50
C ALA A 79 7.13 10.66 2.87
N LEU A 80 8.23 10.42 2.16
CA LEU A 80 9.49 11.15 2.36
C LEU A 80 9.32 12.66 2.05
N LEU A 81 8.61 13.01 0.97
CA LEU A 81 8.29 14.40 0.64
C LEU A 81 7.37 15.06 1.68
N GLY A 82 6.47 14.29 2.30
CA GLY A 82 5.62 14.71 3.42
C GLY A 82 6.37 14.82 4.76
N GLY A 83 7.67 14.52 4.80
CA GLY A 83 8.51 14.67 6.00
C GLY A 83 8.60 13.42 6.88
N TRP A 84 8.06 12.28 6.43
CA TRP A 84 8.25 11.01 7.13
C TRP A 84 9.73 10.61 7.13
N ARG A 85 10.24 10.20 8.29
CA ARG A 85 11.58 9.63 8.47
C ARG A 85 11.45 8.29 9.18
N PRO A 86 11.97 7.19 8.61
CA PRO A 86 11.88 5.85 9.20
C PRO A 86 12.76 5.69 10.45
#